data_AF-M5BN44-F1
#
_entry.id   AF-M5BN44-F1
#
_cell.length_a   1.000
_cell.length_b   1.000
_cell.length_c   1.000
_cell.angle_alpha   90.00
_cell.angle_beta   90.00
_cell.angle_gamma   90.00
#
_symmetry.space_group_name_H-M   'P 1'
#
loop_
_entity.id
_entity.type
_entity.pdbx_description
1 polymer ?
#
loop_
_entity_poly.entity_id
_entity_poly.type
_entity_poly.pdbx_seq_one_letter_code
_entity_poly.pdbx_strand_id
1 'polypeptide(L)'
;MAAWITTSKLIAGVTDDALLTKKANKQYIQPISERTANVTSFVRMFKPSIECDAVPIQDVYGPTGWDPNIQALVVSRETLGGASSVAQLRSEKSLPALDLFVIDVISSSSVVLPEQDTAVLRESKLSSTHIREWLARKEESRNK
;
A
#
# COMPACT_ATOMS: atom_id res chain seq x y z
N MET A 1 0.51 8.93 7.79
CA MET A 1 0.59 10.16 6.97
C MET A 1 -0.68 10.40 6.16
N ALA A 2 -1.13 9.49 5.28
CA ALA A 2 -2.28 9.72 4.40
C ALA A 2 -3.53 10.26 5.12
N ALA A 3 -4.02 9.56 6.15
CA ALA A 3 -5.15 10.04 6.94
C ALA A 3 -4.91 11.42 7.60
N TRP A 4 -3.67 11.75 7.97
CA TRP A 4 -3.35 13.02 8.63
C TRP A 4 -3.48 14.22 7.69
N ILE A 5 -3.07 14.07 6.43
CA ILE A 5 -3.11 15.15 5.42
C ILE A 5 -4.47 15.25 4.71
N THR A 6 -5.35 14.26 4.89
CA THR A 6 -6.69 14.25 4.30
C THR A 6 -7.67 15.07 5.14
N THR A 7 -8.43 15.95 4.47
CA THR A 7 -9.48 16.76 5.10
C THR A 7 -10.87 16.14 5.01
N SER A 8 -11.25 15.57 3.85
CA SER A 8 -12.61 15.06 3.59
C SER A 8 -12.65 13.56 3.34
N LYS A 9 -11.93 13.07 2.33
CA LYS A 9 -12.02 11.68 1.84
C LYS A 9 -10.66 11.08 1.54
N LEU A 10 -10.41 9.88 2.08
CA LEU A 10 -9.23 9.06 1.83
C LEU A 10 -9.63 7.81 1.05
N ILE A 11 -9.06 7.63 -0.14
CA ILE A 11 -9.19 6.40 -0.92
C ILE A 11 -7.94 5.55 -0.71
N ALA A 12 -8.11 4.33 -0.23
CA ALA A 12 -7.03 3.36 -0.03
C ALA A 12 -7.17 2.21 -1.03
N GLY A 13 -6.27 2.16 -2.02
CA GLY A 13 -6.21 1.05 -2.97
C GLY A 13 -5.66 -0.21 -2.31
N VAL A 14 -6.47 -1.28 -2.29
CA VAL A 14 -6.12 -2.58 -1.73
C VAL A 14 -5.97 -3.58 -2.86
N THR A 15 -4.75 -4.07 -3.07
CA THR A 15 -4.42 -5.00 -4.17
C THR A 15 -5.31 -6.25 -4.15
N ASP A 16 -6.05 -6.50 -5.21
CA ASP A 16 -6.91 -7.69 -5.35
C ASP A 16 -6.09 -8.94 -5.71
N ASP A 17 -6.71 -10.12 -5.63
CA ASP A 17 -6.05 -11.41 -5.79
C ASP A 17 -5.38 -11.58 -7.16
N ALA A 18 -5.89 -10.90 -8.20
CA ALA A 18 -5.30 -10.85 -9.53
C ALA A 18 -3.83 -10.41 -9.53
N LEU A 19 -3.46 -9.50 -8.63
CA LEU A 19 -2.10 -8.97 -8.49
C LEU A 19 -1.26 -9.74 -7.44
N LEU A 20 -1.86 -10.70 -6.72
CA LEU A 20 -1.20 -11.49 -5.67
C LEU A 20 -0.77 -12.88 -6.13
N THR A 21 -0.95 -13.19 -7.42
CA THR A 21 -0.73 -14.53 -8.01
C THR A 21 0.70 -15.08 -7.85
N LYS A 22 1.71 -14.23 -7.62
CA LYS A 22 3.13 -14.66 -7.46
C LYS A 22 3.64 -14.65 -6.01
N LYS A 23 2.81 -14.31 -5.02
CA LYS A 23 3.25 -14.19 -3.62
C LYS A 23 3.46 -15.57 -2.98
N ALA A 24 4.53 -15.73 -2.22
CA ALA A 24 4.78 -16.92 -1.40
C ALA A 24 3.83 -16.97 -0.19
N ASN A 25 3.51 -18.20 0.25
CA ASN A 25 2.67 -18.50 1.41
C ASN A 25 1.28 -17.82 1.37
N LYS A 26 0.61 -17.89 0.22
CA LYS A 26 -0.69 -17.22 -0.01
C LYS A 26 -1.78 -17.61 0.96
N GLN A 27 -1.72 -18.80 1.54
CA GLN A 27 -2.69 -19.28 2.52
C GLN A 27 -2.79 -18.40 3.77
N TYR A 28 -1.78 -17.58 4.06
CA TYR A 28 -1.81 -16.61 5.16
C TYR A 28 -2.20 -15.19 4.70
N ILE A 29 -2.62 -15.01 3.45
CA ILE A 29 -3.18 -13.73 2.98
C ILE A 29 -4.67 -13.73 3.29
N GLN A 30 -5.12 -12.71 4.00
CA GLN A 30 -6.54 -12.48 4.28
C GLN A 30 -7.33 -12.23 2.98
N PRO A 31 -8.59 -12.68 2.89
CA PRO A 31 -9.49 -12.35 1.78
C PRO A 31 -9.59 -10.83 1.56
N ILE A 32 -9.83 -10.40 0.32
CA ILE A 32 -9.92 -8.98 -0.03
C ILE A 32 -10.92 -8.21 0.84
N SER A 33 -12.07 -8.82 1.16
CA SER A 33 -13.11 -8.24 2.03
C SER A 33 -12.62 -7.94 3.44
N GLU A 34 -11.80 -8.83 4.02
CA GLU A 34 -11.21 -8.63 5.34
C GLU A 34 -10.11 -7.57 5.29
N ARG A 35 -9.28 -7.57 4.24
CA ARG A 35 -8.23 -6.57 4.05
C ARG A 35 -8.80 -5.16 3.91
N THR A 36 -9.86 -4.97 3.12
CA THR A 36 -10.54 -3.68 2.99
C THR A 36 -11.22 -3.26 4.29
N ALA A 37 -11.92 -4.18 4.97
CA ALA A 37 -12.55 -3.90 6.27
C ALA A 37 -11.53 -3.48 7.34
N ASN A 38 -10.36 -4.12 7.38
CA ASN A 38 -9.29 -3.80 8.32
C ASN A 38 -8.70 -2.40 8.05
N VAL A 39 -8.49 -2.03 6.78
CA VAL A 39 -8.04 -0.68 6.40
C VAL A 39 -9.05 0.37 6.84
N THR A 40 -10.32 0.18 6.49
CA THR A 40 -11.38 1.12 6.86
C THR A 40 -11.50 1.25 8.39
N SER A 41 -11.43 0.14 9.12
CA SER A 41 -11.52 0.13 10.59
C SER A 41 -10.34 0.88 11.23
N PHE A 42 -9.12 0.67 10.73
CA PHE A 42 -7.94 1.36 11.22
C PHE A 42 -8.00 2.87 10.98
N VAL A 43 -8.40 3.30 9.77
CA VAL A 43 -8.52 4.73 9.46
C VAL A 43 -9.60 5.37 10.32
N ARG A 44 -10.76 4.72 10.49
CA ARG A 44 -11.85 5.22 11.36
C ARG A 44 -11.42 5.33 12.82
N MET A 45 -10.63 4.37 13.32
CA MET A 45 -10.08 4.42 14.66
C MET A 45 -9.15 5.62 14.85
N PHE A 46 -8.32 5.93 13.85
CA PHE A 46 -7.32 6.99 13.94
C PHE A 46 -7.89 8.39 13.66
N LYS A 47 -8.75 8.52 12.64
CA LYS A 47 -9.34 9.79 12.20
C LYS A 47 -10.79 9.58 11.73
N PRO A 48 -11.76 9.52 12.66
CA PRO A 48 -13.16 9.29 12.31
C PRO A 48 -13.82 10.45 11.57
N SER A 49 -13.15 11.62 11.50
CA SER A 49 -13.68 12.83 10.83
C SER A 49 -13.63 12.78 9.30
N ILE A 50 -12.97 11.77 8.71
CA ILE A 50 -12.83 11.64 7.25
C ILE A 50 -13.59 10.41 6.75
N GLU A 51 -14.09 10.50 5.53
CA GLU A 51 -14.59 9.36 4.79
C GLU A 51 -13.40 8.49 4.35
N CYS A 52 -13.51 7.17 4.51
CA CYS A 52 -12.48 6.22 4.10
C CYS A 52 -13.08 5.15 3.18
N ASP A 53 -12.58 5.13 1.95
CA ASP A 53 -12.93 4.15 0.93
C ASP A 53 -11.74 3.23 0.67
N ALA A 54 -11.77 2.05 1.29
CA ALA A 54 -10.84 0.98 0.95
C ALA A 54 -11.38 0.21 -0.26
N VAL A 55 -10.75 0.40 -1.42
CA VAL A 55 -11.22 -0.15 -2.70
C VAL A 55 -10.29 -1.24 -3.21
N PRO A 56 -10.80 -2.40 -3.67
CA PRO A 56 -10.00 -3.36 -4.40
C PRO A 56 -9.42 -2.76 -5.68
N ILE A 57 -8.14 -2.96 -5.94
CA ILE A 57 -7.47 -2.55 -7.19
C ILE A 57 -6.89 -3.76 -7.91
N GLN A 58 -7.11 -3.81 -9.22
CA GLN A 58 -6.63 -4.89 -10.09
C GLN A 58 -5.50 -4.44 -11.02
N ASP A 59 -5.14 -3.15 -10.97
CA ASP A 59 -4.04 -2.55 -11.70
C ASP A 59 -3.26 -1.54 -10.81
N VAL A 60 -2.26 -0.87 -11.40
CA VAL A 60 -1.40 0.12 -10.73
C VAL A 60 -2.09 1.46 -10.53
N TYR A 61 -3.15 1.76 -11.29
CA TYR A 61 -3.77 3.07 -11.34
C TYR A 61 -4.91 3.20 -10.33
N GLY A 62 -5.77 2.18 -10.23
CA GLY A 62 -7.00 2.24 -9.47
C GLY A 62 -7.82 3.51 -9.81
N PRO A 63 -8.50 4.11 -8.82
CA PRO A 63 -9.27 5.34 -9.02
C PRO A 63 -8.45 6.53 -9.53
N THR A 64 -7.13 6.56 -9.30
CA THR A 64 -6.28 7.69 -9.74
C THR A 64 -6.19 7.81 -11.26
N GLY A 65 -6.48 6.73 -11.99
CA GLY A 65 -6.44 6.71 -13.45
C GLY A 65 -7.69 7.25 -14.15
N TRP A 66 -8.73 7.64 -13.40
CA TRP A 66 -10.00 8.12 -13.96
C TRP A 66 -10.75 9.15 -13.11
N ASP A 67 -10.51 9.25 -11.80
CA ASP A 67 -11.19 10.22 -10.95
C ASP A 67 -10.46 11.59 -10.98
N PRO A 68 -11.10 12.67 -11.49
CA PRO A 68 -10.53 14.00 -11.50
C PRO A 68 -10.51 14.67 -10.13
N ASN A 69 -11.30 14.18 -9.15
CA ASN A 69 -11.41 14.79 -7.83
C ASN A 69 -10.29 14.39 -6.87
N ILE A 70 -9.44 13.44 -7.26
CA ILE A 70 -8.26 13.06 -6.48
C ILE A 70 -7.20 14.14 -6.68
N GLN A 71 -6.72 14.71 -5.56
CA GLN A 71 -5.80 15.84 -5.53
C GLN A 71 -4.37 15.44 -5.16
N ALA A 72 -4.20 14.36 -4.41
CA ALA A 72 -2.91 13.95 -3.87
C ALA A 72 -2.73 12.42 -3.94
N LEU A 73 -1.48 12.00 -4.04
CA LEU A 73 -1.06 10.60 -4.04
C LEU A 73 0.01 10.39 -2.96
N VAL A 74 -0.25 9.48 -2.02
CA VAL A 74 0.72 9.10 -0.99
C VAL A 74 1.31 7.75 -1.33
N VAL A 75 2.63 7.68 -1.49
CA VAL A 75 3.35 6.45 -1.85
C VAL A 75 4.54 6.23 -0.95
N SER A 76 4.92 4.97 -0.77
CA SER A 76 6.25 4.65 -0.24
C SER A 76 7.33 4.88 -1.30
N ARG A 77 8.60 5.01 -0.89
CA ARG A 77 9.74 4.99 -1.83
C ARG A 77 9.71 3.77 -2.77
N GLU A 78 9.27 2.61 -2.30
CA GLU A 78 9.21 1.38 -3.11
C GLU A 78 8.19 1.48 -4.26
N THR A 79 7.21 2.37 -4.13
CA THR A 79 6.09 2.52 -5.07
C THR A 79 6.19 3.77 -5.94
N LEU A 80 7.36 4.42 -5.98
CA LEU A 80 7.61 5.59 -6.84
C LEU A 80 7.41 5.29 -8.32
N GLY A 81 7.79 4.11 -8.79
CA GLY A 81 7.55 3.70 -10.17
C GLY A 81 6.06 3.71 -10.54
N GLY A 82 5.19 3.29 -9.62
CA GLY A 82 3.74 3.36 -9.81
C GLY A 82 3.21 4.79 -9.84
N ALA A 83 3.75 5.67 -9.00
CA ALA A 83 3.40 7.10 -9.02
C ALA A 83 3.75 7.76 -10.37
N SER A 84 4.91 7.43 -10.94
CA SER A 84 5.30 7.91 -12.27
C SER A 84 4.33 7.42 -13.36
N SER A 85 3.91 6.15 -13.31
CA SER A 85 2.90 5.61 -14.25
C SER A 85 1.54 6.30 -14.11
N VAL A 86 1.10 6.61 -12.88
CA VAL A 86 -0.13 7.37 -12.63
C VAL A 86 -0.03 8.78 -13.20
N ALA A 87 1.10 9.47 -12.99
CA ALA A 87 1.31 10.83 -13.51
C ALA A 87 1.26 10.88 -15.04
N GLN A 88 1.89 9.90 -15.71
CA GLN A 88 1.83 9.78 -17.17
C GLN A 88 0.40 9.56 -17.67
N LEU A 89 -0.32 8.58 -17.10
CA LEU A 89 -1.70 8.28 -17.51
C LEU A 89 -2.63 9.48 -17.32
N ARG A 90 -2.46 10.23 -16.22
CA ARG A 90 -3.27 11.42 -15.96
C ARG A 90 -2.99 12.54 -16.97
N SER A 91 -1.73 12.74 -17.35
CA SER A 91 -1.35 13.67 -18.42
C SER A 91 -2.01 13.29 -19.76
N GLU A 92 -1.93 12.02 -20.15
CA GLU A 92 -2.53 11.50 -21.39
C GLU A 92 -4.05 11.67 -21.41
N LYS A 93 -4.71 11.53 -20.25
CA LYS A 93 -6.17 11.70 -20.08
C LYS A 93 -6.61 13.12 -19.76
N SER A 94 -5.71 14.11 -19.77
CA SER A 94 -6.01 15.49 -19.39
C SER A 94 -6.63 15.63 -17.97
N LEU A 95 -6.24 14.75 -17.05
CA LEU A 95 -6.64 14.81 -15.64
C LEU A 95 -5.69 15.75 -14.87
N PRO A 96 -6.18 16.42 -13.81
CA PRO A 96 -5.34 17.30 -12.98
C PRO A 96 -4.12 16.56 -12.42
N ALA A 97 -2.97 17.24 -12.33
CA ALA A 97 -1.79 16.68 -11.67
C ALA A 97 -2.08 16.37 -10.18
N LEU A 98 -1.38 15.38 -9.63
CA LEU A 98 -1.51 14.99 -8.23
C LEU A 98 -0.32 15.54 -7.42
N ASP A 99 -0.60 16.06 -6.23
CA ASP A 99 0.44 16.33 -5.24
C ASP A 99 1.02 15.01 -4.73
N LEU A 100 2.31 14.77 -4.98
CA LEU A 100 2.97 13.53 -4.61
C LEU A 100 3.63 13.63 -3.23
N PHE A 101 3.20 12.79 -2.30
CA PHE A 101 3.78 12.65 -0.97
C PHE A 101 4.49 11.31 -0.84
N VAL A 102 5.80 11.34 -0.63
CA VAL A 102 6.63 10.15 -0.48
C VAL A 102 6.90 9.89 0.99
N ILE A 103 6.59 8.67 1.45
CA ILE A 103 6.90 8.21 2.79
C ILE A 103 8.01 7.17 2.81
N ASP A 104 8.76 7.20 3.90
CA ASP A 104 9.80 6.23 4.17
C ASP A 104 9.22 4.96 4.77
N VAL A 105 9.95 3.88 4.55
CA VAL A 105 9.61 2.57 5.11
C VAL A 105 10.37 2.41 6.42
N ILE A 106 9.69 1.92 7.44
CA ILE A 106 10.30 1.65 8.74
C ILE A 106 11.10 0.34 8.66
N SER A 107 12.39 0.41 8.98
CA SER A 107 13.27 -0.75 9.16
C SER A 107 13.36 -1.11 10.65
N SER A 108 13.55 -2.40 10.95
CA SER A 108 13.79 -2.86 12.33
C SER A 108 15.16 -2.44 12.89
N SER A 109 16.09 -2.02 12.03
CA SER A 109 17.49 -1.75 12.39
C SER A 109 17.93 -0.29 12.24
N SER A 110 17.13 0.58 11.61
CA SER A 110 17.50 2.00 11.41
C SER A 110 16.31 2.85 11.00
N VAL A 111 16.26 4.10 11.50
CA VAL A 111 15.15 5.06 11.28
C VAL A 111 15.21 5.71 9.89
N VAL A 112 16.39 5.76 9.27
CA VAL A 112 16.60 6.35 7.94
C VAL A 112 17.65 5.52 7.20
N LEU A 113 17.26 4.87 6.10
CA LEU A 113 18.19 4.20 5.20
C LEU A 113 18.61 5.17 4.09
N PRO A 114 19.93 5.34 3.83
CA PRO A 114 20.44 6.20 2.77
C PRO A 114 19.99 5.72 1.38
N GLU A 115 19.96 6.67 0.43
CA GLU A 115 19.28 6.61 -0.88
C GLU A 115 19.68 5.46 -1.81
N GLN A 116 20.73 4.69 -1.51
CA GLN A 116 21.46 3.93 -2.53
C GLN A 116 21.23 2.41 -2.54
N ASP A 117 20.69 1.79 -1.48
CA ASP A 117 20.53 0.32 -1.45
C ASP A 117 19.08 -0.16 -1.30
N THR A 118 18.41 -0.25 -2.45
CA THR A 118 17.08 -0.88 -2.58
C THR A 118 17.06 -2.35 -2.12
N ALA A 119 18.20 -3.04 -2.16
CA ALA A 119 18.36 -4.41 -1.66
C ALA A 119 18.31 -4.46 -0.11
N VAL A 120 19.04 -3.57 0.55
CA VAL A 120 19.07 -3.47 2.04
C VAL A 120 17.71 -3.05 2.59
N LEU A 121 17.00 -2.17 1.88
CA LEU A 121 15.62 -1.78 2.18
C LEU A 121 14.65 -2.98 2.15
N ARG A 122 14.82 -3.93 1.24
CA ARG A 122 13.94 -5.11 1.14
C ARG A 122 14.19 -6.10 2.27
N GLU A 123 15.45 -6.32 2.63
CA GLU A 123 15.82 -7.29 3.67
C GLU A 123 15.54 -6.77 5.09
N SER A 124 15.69 -5.47 5.33
CA SER A 124 15.55 -4.88 6.68
C SER A 124 14.12 -4.44 7.02
N LYS A 125 13.19 -4.53 6.07
CA LYS A 125 11.81 -4.06 6.22
C LYS A 125 10.98 -5.03 7.06
N LEU A 126 10.28 -4.51 8.06
CA LEU A 126 9.14 -5.21 8.64
C LEU A 126 8.03 -5.31 7.58
N SER A 127 7.83 -6.51 7.06
CA SER A 127 6.95 -6.75 5.91
C SER A 127 6.00 -7.90 6.16
N SER A 128 4.84 -7.88 5.49
CA SER A 128 3.91 -8.99 5.53
C SER A 128 4.51 -10.28 4.97
N THR A 129 5.52 -10.20 4.09
CA THR A 129 6.26 -11.38 3.60
C THR A 129 6.99 -12.08 4.74
N HIS A 130 7.72 -11.33 5.56
CA HIS A 130 8.41 -11.89 6.74
C HIS A 130 7.42 -12.50 7.75
N ILE A 131 6.26 -11.87 7.95
CA ILE A 131 5.20 -12.42 8.82
C ILE A 131 4.67 -13.75 8.27
N ARG A 132 4.39 -13.84 6.96
CA ARG A 132 3.89 -15.07 6.35
C ARG A 132 4.92 -16.21 6.40
N GLU A 133 6.19 -15.92 6.20
CA GLU A 133 7.28 -16.90 6.35
C GLU A 133 7.42 -17.38 7.80
N TRP A 134 7.32 -16.47 8.76
CA TRP A 134 7.34 -16.82 10.18
C TRP A 134 6.17 -17.72 10.58
N LEU A 135 4.95 -17.43 10.09
CA LEU A 135 3.77 -18.27 10.29
C LEU A 135 3.97 -19.67 9.69
N ALA A 136 4.49 -19.76 8.47
CA ALA A 136 4.78 -21.04 7.81
C ALA A 136 5.74 -21.91 8.62
N ARG A 137 6.87 -21.35 9.06
CA ARG A 137 7.87 -22.09 9.86
C ARG A 137 7.30 -22.58 11.20
N LYS A 138 6.42 -21.78 11.82
CA LYS A 138 5.77 -22.14 13.09
C LYS A 138 4.74 -23.25 12.94
N GLU A 139 4.10 -23.36 11.79
CA GLU A 139 3.18 -24.46 11.49
C GLU A 139 3.93 -25.76 11.21
N GLU A 140 5.04 -25.69 10.46
CA GLU A 140 5.93 -26.83 10.21
C GLU A 140 6.54 -27.42 11.50
N SER A 141 6.93 -26.57 12.45
CA SER A 141 7.49 -27.03 13.74
C SER A 141 6.44 -27.61 14.69
N ARG A 142 5.15 -27.29 14.50
CA ARG A 142 4.04 -27.83 15.29
C ARG A 142 3.51 -29.16 14.75
N ASN A 143 3.74 -29.42 13.47
CA ASN A 143 3.34 -30.66 12.79
C ASN A 143 4.44 -31.74 12.78
N LYS A 144 5.60 -31.47 13.40
CA LYS A 144 6.68 -32.44 13.68
C LYS A 144 6.62 -32.88 15.13
#